data_AF-A0A960URY3-F1
#
_entry.id   AF-A0A960URY3-F1
#
_cell.length_a   1.000
_cell.length_b   1.000
_cell.length_c   1.000
_cell.angle_alpha   90.00
_cell.angle_beta   90.00
_cell.angle_gamma   90.00
#
_symmetry.space_group_name_H-M   'P 1'
#
loop_
_entity.id
_entity.type
_entity.pdbx_description
1 polymer ?
#
loop_
_entity_poly.entity_id
_entity_poly.type
_entity_poly.pdbx_seq_one_letter_code
_entity_poly.pdbx_strand_id
1 'polypeptide(L)'
;MRSVLCLLLATLLSASSCAFMVKENRVLTNSLDEVVEPEAMLTKILLSPVFVPVGAVTLALDAAIIHPLSEIPNAWSDTSEAIWEEPQGSPLWQTFLVIPKFVMTPIFFSFDWIFRSLFDV
;
A
#
# COMPACT_ATOMS: atom_id res chain seq x y z
N MET A 1 -15.19 -13.51 25.37
CA MET A 1 -15.11 -12.03 25.54
C MET A 1 -13.70 -11.48 25.32
N ARG A 2 -12.64 -12.02 25.95
CA ARG A 2 -11.25 -11.58 25.71
C ARG A 2 -10.80 -11.65 24.24
N SER A 3 -11.10 -12.72 23.52
CA SER A 3 -10.69 -12.89 22.11
C SER A 3 -11.35 -11.91 21.16
N VAL A 4 -12.59 -11.49 21.44
CA VAL A 4 -13.34 -10.52 20.62
C VAL A 4 -12.83 -9.10 20.86
N LEU A 5 -12.45 -8.78 22.11
CA LEU A 5 -11.86 -7.49 22.46
C LEU A 5 -10.49 -7.30 21.79
N CYS A 6 -9.65 -8.36 21.75
CA CYS A 6 -8.36 -8.32 21.06
C CYS A 6 -8.52 -8.13 19.54
N LEU A 7 -9.51 -8.79 18.93
CA LEU A 7 -9.83 -8.63 17.50
C LEU A 7 -10.29 -7.20 17.18
N LEU A 8 -11.17 -6.63 18.01
CA LEU A 8 -11.63 -5.24 17.87
C LEU A 8 -10.49 -4.22 18.03
N LEU A 9 -9.61 -4.43 19.02
CA LEU A 9 -8.46 -3.56 19.24
C LEU A 9 -7.47 -3.64 18.07
N ALA A 10 -7.22 -4.84 17.55
CA ALA A 10 -6.37 -5.04 16.36
C ALA A 10 -6.95 -4.33 15.13
N THR A 11 -8.26 -4.46 14.87
CA THR A 11 -8.91 -3.75 13.75
C THR A 11 -8.88 -2.23 13.90
N LEU A 12 -8.95 -1.71 15.13
CA LEU A 12 -8.87 -0.26 15.39
C LEU A 12 -7.45 0.29 15.21
N LEU A 13 -6.41 -0.46 15.57
CA LEU A 13 -5.01 -0.07 15.32
C LEU A 13 -4.62 -0.17 13.85
N SER A 14 -5.17 -1.13 13.11
CA SER A 14 -4.92 -1.26 11.65
C SER A 14 -5.56 -0.14 10.83
N ALA A 15 -6.61 0.50 11.34
CA ALA A 15 -7.34 1.54 10.60
C ALA A 15 -6.60 2.89 10.52
N SER A 16 -5.63 3.16 11.40
CA SER A 16 -4.90 4.44 11.41
C SER A 16 -3.73 4.51 10.43
N SER A 17 -3.34 3.38 9.83
CA SER A 17 -2.19 3.29 8.92
C SER A 17 -2.58 2.74 7.54
N CYS A 18 -3.85 2.79 7.15
CA CYS A 18 -4.25 2.33 5.83
C CYS A 18 -3.67 3.24 4.74
N ALA A 19 -2.98 2.64 3.76
CA ALA A 19 -2.28 3.38 2.71
C ALA A 19 -3.20 4.30 1.89
N PHE A 20 -4.46 3.92 1.67
CA PHE A 20 -5.42 4.75 0.95
C PHE A 20 -5.91 5.97 1.74
N MET A 21 -5.64 6.08 3.05
CA MET A 21 -6.00 7.26 3.85
C MET A 21 -5.03 8.44 3.65
N VAL A 22 -3.86 8.16 3.11
CA VAL A 22 -2.77 9.10 2.88
C VAL A 22 -2.99 9.82 1.55
N LYS A 23 -2.75 11.14 1.52
CA LYS A 23 -3.07 11.94 0.33
C LYS A 23 -2.09 11.63 -0.81
N GLU A 24 -0.83 11.41 -0.48
CA GLU A 24 0.26 11.13 -1.40
C GLU A 24 -0.01 9.88 -2.26
N ASN A 25 -0.70 8.89 -1.69
CA ASN A 25 -1.01 7.61 -2.35
C ASN A 25 -2.24 7.67 -3.28
N ARG A 26 -2.92 8.83 -3.40
CA ARG A 26 -4.17 9.00 -4.17
C ARG A 26 -3.97 9.78 -5.46
N VAL A 27 -3.24 9.21 -6.41
CA VAL A 27 -2.87 9.90 -7.67
C VAL A 27 -4.10 10.34 -8.47
N LEU A 28 -5.08 9.45 -8.67
CA LEU A 28 -6.27 9.76 -9.47
C LEU A 28 -7.21 10.72 -8.76
N THR A 29 -7.37 10.55 -7.44
CA THR A 29 -8.22 11.44 -6.64
C THR A 29 -7.63 12.84 -6.53
N ASN A 30 -6.31 12.98 -6.36
CA ASN A 30 -5.64 14.28 -6.37
C ASN A 30 -5.77 14.96 -7.74
N SER A 31 -5.63 14.18 -8.83
CA SER A 31 -5.83 14.70 -10.19
C SER A 31 -7.28 15.15 -10.44
N LEU A 32 -8.26 14.46 -9.85
CA LEU A 32 -9.66 14.86 -9.93
C LEU A 32 -9.90 16.15 -9.13
N ASP A 33 -9.35 16.26 -7.92
CA ASP A 33 -9.47 17.46 -7.09
C ASP A 33 -8.91 18.70 -7.80
N GLU A 34 -7.76 18.59 -8.48
CA GLU A 34 -7.17 19.68 -9.27
C GLU A 34 -8.06 20.19 -10.40
N VAL A 35 -8.82 19.29 -11.05
CA VAL A 35 -9.71 19.66 -12.17
C VAL A 35 -11.04 20.21 -11.68
N VAL A 36 -11.50 19.76 -10.51
CA VAL A 36 -12.88 19.95 -10.07
C VAL A 36 -13.05 21.11 -9.12
N GLU A 37 -11.99 21.68 -8.54
CA GLU A 37 -12.05 22.64 -7.43
C GLU A 37 -12.90 23.91 -7.72
N PRO A 38 -14.17 23.99 -7.27
CA PRO A 38 -15.01 25.16 -7.52
C PRO A 38 -14.80 26.21 -6.43
N GLU A 39 -14.61 27.48 -6.80
CA GLU A 39 -14.39 28.58 -5.85
C GLU A 39 -15.61 28.88 -4.96
N ALA A 40 -16.83 28.55 -5.41
CA ALA A 40 -18.08 28.86 -4.70
C ALA A 40 -18.74 27.63 -4.05
N MET A 41 -19.16 27.78 -2.79
CA MET A 41 -19.78 26.71 -1.98
C MET A 41 -21.07 26.14 -2.59
N LEU A 42 -21.90 26.97 -3.22
CA LEU A 42 -23.13 26.53 -3.90
C LEU A 42 -22.84 25.62 -5.09
N THR A 43 -21.77 25.91 -5.83
CA THR A 43 -21.32 25.11 -6.98
C THR A 43 -20.84 23.73 -6.54
N LYS A 44 -20.16 23.63 -5.38
CA LYS A 44 -19.78 22.35 -4.76
C LYS A 44 -21.00 21.47 -4.45
N ILE A 45 -22.08 22.07 -3.90
CA ILE A 45 -23.30 21.33 -3.57
C ILE A 45 -24.03 20.86 -4.84
N LEU A 46 -24.17 21.74 -5.83
CA LEU A 46 -24.84 21.42 -7.10
C LEU A 46 -24.13 20.30 -7.89
N LEU A 47 -22.81 20.27 -7.85
CA LEU A 47 -22.01 19.29 -8.58
C LEU A 47 -21.72 18.02 -7.75
N SER A 48 -22.01 18.03 -6.44
CA SER A 48 -21.82 16.88 -5.55
C SER A 48 -22.44 15.56 -6.04
N PRO A 49 -23.68 15.48 -6.59
CA PRO A 49 -24.25 14.20 -7.01
C PRO A 49 -23.47 13.53 -8.15
N VAL A 50 -22.66 14.28 -8.90
CA VAL A 50 -21.81 13.73 -9.97
C VAL A 50 -20.40 13.47 -9.47
N PHE A 51 -19.81 14.41 -8.72
CA PHE A 51 -18.42 14.26 -8.28
C PHE A 51 -18.24 13.30 -7.10
N VAL A 52 -19.24 13.12 -6.23
CA VAL A 52 -19.17 12.13 -5.16
C VAL A 52 -19.00 10.71 -5.69
N PRO A 53 -19.84 10.20 -6.64
CA PRO A 53 -19.63 8.87 -7.17
C PRO A 53 -18.34 8.74 -7.99
N VAL A 54 -17.97 9.77 -8.76
CA VAL A 54 -16.70 9.76 -9.53
C VAL A 54 -15.50 9.70 -8.57
N GLY A 55 -15.47 10.53 -7.53
CA GLY A 55 -14.43 10.53 -6.50
C GLY A 55 -14.36 9.22 -5.73
N ALA A 56 -15.50 8.57 -5.47
CA ALA A 56 -15.52 7.24 -4.86
C ALA A 56 -14.87 6.18 -5.76
N VAL A 57 -15.11 6.24 -7.08
CA VAL A 57 -14.49 5.33 -8.05
C VAL A 57 -13.00 5.58 -8.17
N THR A 58 -12.56 6.84 -8.25
CA THR A 58 -11.12 7.17 -8.33
C THR A 58 -10.39 6.72 -7.07
N LEU A 59 -10.98 6.95 -5.90
CA LEU A 59 -10.41 6.51 -4.62
C LEU A 59 -10.32 4.98 -4.54
N ALA A 60 -11.34 4.26 -5.03
CA ALA A 60 -11.31 2.80 -5.08
C ALA A 60 -10.23 2.28 -6.04
N LEU A 61 -10.04 2.94 -7.18
CA LEU A 61 -8.98 2.59 -8.14
C LEU A 61 -7.58 2.89 -7.59
N ASP A 62 -7.43 4.03 -6.91
CA ASP A 62 -6.18 4.39 -6.22
C ASP A 62 -5.81 3.31 -5.20
N ALA A 63 -6.76 2.92 -4.34
CA ALA A 63 -6.53 1.93 -3.29
C ALA A 63 -6.31 0.50 -3.81
N ALA A 64 -7.02 0.08 -4.86
CA ALA A 64 -7.00 -1.31 -5.32
C ALA A 64 -5.96 -1.61 -6.40
N ILE A 65 -5.54 -0.59 -7.17
CA ILE A 65 -4.71 -0.79 -8.36
C ILE A 65 -3.50 0.12 -8.34
N ILE A 66 -3.69 1.44 -8.26
CA ILE A 66 -2.58 2.38 -8.47
C ILE A 66 -1.55 2.27 -7.36
N HIS A 67 -1.99 2.31 -6.10
CA HIS A 67 -1.11 2.23 -4.94
C HIS A 67 -0.38 0.88 -4.85
N PRO A 68 -1.03 -0.29 -4.97
CA PRO A 68 -0.30 -1.56 -5.01
C PRO A 68 0.73 -1.64 -6.14
N LEU A 69 0.47 -1.05 -7.30
CA LEU A 69 1.43 -1.06 -8.40
C LEU A 69 2.64 -0.15 -8.14
N SER A 70 2.46 1.00 -7.47
CA SER A 70 3.58 1.88 -7.13
C SER A 70 4.50 1.28 -6.06
N GLU A 71 4.00 0.38 -5.22
CA GLU A 71 4.80 -0.27 -4.16
C GLU A 71 5.64 -1.46 -4.62
N ILE A 72 5.44 -1.97 -5.84
CA ILE A 72 6.28 -3.06 -6.40
C ILE A 72 7.79 -2.77 -6.34
N PRO A 73 8.30 -1.61 -6.81
CA PRO A 73 9.73 -1.31 -6.76
C PRO A 73 10.27 -1.23 -5.33
N ASN A 74 9.49 -0.67 -4.39
CA ASN A 74 9.89 -0.57 -2.99
C ASN A 74 9.99 -1.97 -2.37
N ALA A 75 8.96 -2.79 -2.55
CA ALA A 75 8.94 -4.16 -2.03
C ALA A 75 10.06 -5.04 -2.64
N TRP A 76 10.42 -4.78 -3.89
CA TRP A 76 11.56 -5.43 -4.51
C TRP A 76 12.89 -5.01 -3.87
N SER A 77 13.08 -3.71 -3.63
CA SER A 77 14.27 -3.17 -2.96
C SER A 77 14.45 -3.78 -1.57
N ASP A 78 13.39 -3.83 -0.77
CA ASP A 78 13.45 -4.39 0.58
C ASP A 78 13.75 -5.90 0.54
N THR A 79 13.19 -6.61 -0.44
CA THR A 79 13.48 -8.03 -0.64
C THR A 79 14.93 -8.26 -1.07
N SER A 80 15.48 -7.40 -1.94
CA SER A 80 16.88 -7.51 -2.37
C SER A 80 17.82 -7.23 -1.22
N GLU A 81 17.55 -6.19 -0.44
CA GLU A 81 18.34 -5.84 0.74
C GLU A 81 18.35 -6.98 1.77
N ALA A 82 17.16 -7.48 2.14
CA ALA A 82 17.01 -8.49 3.19
C ALA A 82 17.59 -9.87 2.82
N ILE A 83 17.50 -10.28 1.56
CA ILE A 83 17.88 -11.64 1.14
C ILE A 83 19.24 -11.68 0.44
N TRP A 84 19.58 -10.66 -0.33
CA TRP A 84 20.68 -10.72 -1.29
C TRP A 84 21.87 -9.81 -0.93
N GLU A 85 21.64 -8.58 -0.47
CA GLU A 85 22.70 -7.55 -0.35
C GLU A 85 23.57 -7.69 0.91
N GLU A 86 23.04 -8.21 2.02
CA GLU A 86 23.80 -8.40 3.27
C GLU A 86 24.02 -9.88 3.64
N PRO A 87 24.89 -10.62 2.91
CA PRO A 87 25.00 -12.04 3.15
C PRO A 87 25.90 -12.35 4.35
N GLN A 88 25.30 -12.90 5.42
CA GLN A 88 26.02 -13.33 6.61
C GLN A 88 26.70 -14.70 6.42
N GLY A 89 27.98 -14.80 6.80
CA GLY A 89 28.74 -16.06 6.82
C GLY A 89 29.80 -16.18 5.72
N SER A 90 30.38 -17.38 5.59
CA SER A 90 31.47 -17.64 4.64
C SER A 90 30.96 -17.79 3.18
N PRO A 91 31.80 -17.54 2.16
CA PRO A 91 31.39 -17.68 0.76
C PRO A 91 30.85 -19.08 0.40
N LEU A 92 31.44 -20.14 0.97
CA LEU A 92 30.96 -21.51 0.78
C LEU A 92 29.55 -21.71 1.34
N TRP A 93 29.26 -21.13 2.51
CA TRP A 93 27.94 -21.17 3.12
C TRP A 93 26.90 -20.43 2.29
N GLN A 94 27.28 -19.28 1.70
CA GLN A 94 26.40 -18.53 0.81
C GLN A 94 26.01 -19.32 -0.44
N THR A 95 26.93 -20.12 -1.01
CA THR A 95 26.63 -21.00 -2.16
C THR A 95 25.56 -22.03 -1.82
N PHE A 96 25.60 -22.62 -0.62
CA PHE A 96 24.54 -23.53 -0.16
C PHE A 96 23.19 -22.84 0.04
N LEU A 97 23.20 -21.55 0.40
CA LEU A 97 21.99 -20.77 0.64
C LEU A 97 21.35 -20.19 -0.62
N VAL A 98 21.97 -20.31 -1.80
CA VAL A 98 21.39 -19.79 -3.06
C VAL A 98 20.00 -20.36 -3.33
N ILE A 99 19.83 -21.68 -3.24
CA ILE A 99 18.54 -22.32 -3.49
C ILE A 99 17.48 -21.87 -2.46
N PRO A 100 17.73 -21.92 -1.14
CA PRO A 100 16.84 -21.32 -0.14
C PRO A 100 16.49 -19.85 -0.42
N LYS A 101 17.48 -19.01 -0.78
CA LYS A 101 17.25 -17.58 -1.08
C LYS A 101 16.29 -17.38 -2.25
N PHE A 102 16.46 -18.15 -3.33
CA PHE A 102 15.53 -18.11 -4.47
C PHE A 102 14.11 -18.52 -4.10
N VAL A 103 13.95 -19.51 -3.23
CA VAL A 103 12.61 -19.95 -2.77
C VAL A 103 11.99 -18.92 -1.82
N MET A 104 12.79 -18.29 -0.96
CA MET A 104 12.32 -17.30 0.00
C MET A 104 12.01 -15.94 -0.64
N THR A 105 12.68 -15.60 -1.74
CA THR A 105 12.48 -14.31 -2.46
C THR A 105 11.01 -14.02 -2.80
N PRO A 106 10.29 -14.88 -3.55
CA PRO A 106 8.89 -14.60 -3.88
C PRO A 106 7.96 -14.58 -2.65
N ILE A 107 8.30 -15.34 -1.61
CA ILE A 107 7.53 -15.38 -0.36
C ILE A 107 7.66 -14.04 0.35
N PHE A 108 8.90 -13.60 0.60
CA PHE A 108 9.17 -12.33 1.28
C PHE A 108 8.63 -11.15 0.49
N PHE A 109 8.89 -11.12 -0.82
CA PHE A 109 8.34 -10.08 -1.71
C PHE A 109 6.82 -10.00 -1.64
N SER A 110 6.11 -11.14 -1.69
CA SER A 110 4.65 -11.12 -1.66
C SER A 110 4.13 -10.61 -0.32
N PHE A 111 4.76 -10.98 0.79
CA PHE A 111 4.37 -10.50 2.12
C PHE A 111 4.61 -8.99 2.24
N ASP A 112 5.80 -8.53 1.87
CA ASP A 112 6.18 -7.12 1.96
C ASP A 112 5.33 -6.24 1.04
N TRP A 113 5.14 -6.67 -0.21
CA TRP A 113 4.29 -5.99 -1.18
C TRP A 113 2.84 -5.86 -0.71
N ILE A 114 2.24 -6.94 -0.18
CA ILE A 114 0.88 -6.88 0.38
C ILE A 114 0.83 -5.95 1.59
N PHE A 115 1.85 -6.00 2.44
CA PHE A 115 1.90 -5.18 3.64
C PHE A 115 1.97 -3.69 3.29
N ARG A 116 2.86 -3.28 2.38
CA ARG A 116 2.95 -1.90 1.82
C ARG A 116 1.72 -1.48 1.02
N SER A 117 1.06 -2.42 0.35
CA SER A 117 -0.17 -2.14 -0.40
C SER A 117 -1.34 -1.82 0.54
N LEU A 118 -1.37 -2.41 1.73
CA LEU A 118 -2.43 -2.23 2.72
C LEU A 118 -2.11 -1.12 3.73
N PHE A 119 -0.85 -0.98 4.10
CA PHE A 119 -0.37 -0.09 5.15
C PHE A 119 0.64 0.91 4.61
N ASP A 120 0.57 2.13 5.12
CA ASP A 120 1.55 3.18 4.84
C ASP A 120 2.81 2.94 5.69
N VAL A 121 3.86 2.37 5.08
CA VAL A 121 5.14 2.00 5.72
C VAL A 121 6.35 2.22 4.82
#